data_AF-A0A923TNA6-F1
#
_entry.id   AF-A0A923TNA6-F1
#
_cell.length_a   1.000
_cell.length_b   1.000
_cell.length_c   1.000
_cell.angle_alpha   90.00
_cell.angle_beta   90.00
_cell.angle_gamma   90.00
#
_symmetry.space_group_name_H-M   'P 1'
#
loop_
_entity.id
_entity.type
_entity.pdbx_description
1 polymer ?
#
loop_
_entity_poly.entity_id
_entity_poly.type
_entity_poly.pdbx_seq_one_letter_code
_entity_poly.pdbx_strand_id
1 'polypeptide(L)'
;LVRNQIAAVVGSLAWIFVVEQLLVALLPAVGRWTPGGASSAVLQLGDLASTRGDLLPVWGGALLLVAYAVVLSVLAAQFTLRRDLT
;
A
#
# COMPACT_ATOMS: atom_id res chain seq x y z
N LEU A 1 13.03 -5.37 -6.77
CA LEU A 1 13.73 -4.33 -7.56
C LEU A 1 13.42 -4.49 -9.05
N VAL A 2 12.71 -3.51 -9.62
CA VAL A 2 12.38 -3.45 -11.05
C VAL A 2 13.61 -2.92 -11.79
N ARG A 3 14.03 -3.61 -12.85
CA ARG A 3 15.26 -3.28 -13.60
C ARG A 3 15.16 -1.95 -14.35
N ASN A 4 13.93 -1.53 -14.63
CA ASN A 4 13.61 -0.25 -15.24
C ASN A 4 13.04 0.70 -14.18
N GLN A 5 13.78 1.76 -13.86
CA GLN A 5 13.39 2.77 -12.87
C GLN A 5 12.11 3.51 -13.28
N ILE A 6 11.94 3.78 -14.58
CA ILE A 6 10.72 4.42 -15.09
C ILE A 6 9.52 3.51 -14.83
N ALA A 7 9.65 2.22 -15.11
CA ALA A 7 8.58 1.27 -14.84
C ALA A 7 8.28 1.15 -13.33
N ALA A 8 9.28 1.27 -12.47
CA ALA A 8 9.09 1.29 -11.02
C ALA A 8 8.26 2.50 -10.58
N VAL A 9 8.64 3.70 -11.03
CA VAL A 9 7.95 4.94 -10.70
C VAL A 9 6.53 4.93 -11.27
N VAL A 10 6.38 4.62 -12.56
CA VAL A 10 5.06 4.57 -13.22
C VAL A 10 4.17 3.53 -12.56
N GLY A 11 4.69 2.35 -12.22
CA GLY A 11 3.94 1.32 -11.51
C GLY A 11 3.43 1.78 -10.15
N SER A 12 4.27 2.45 -9.36
CA SER A 12 3.87 3.02 -8.07
C SER A 12 2.81 4.11 -8.21
N LEU A 13 2.96 5.01 -9.20
CA LEU A 13 1.96 6.04 -9.47
C LEU A 13 0.64 5.43 -9.95
N ALA A 14 0.70 4.44 -10.85
CA ALA A 14 -0.48 3.73 -11.33
C ALA A 14 -1.20 3.01 -10.18
N TRP A 15 -0.46 2.45 -9.21
CA TRP A 15 -1.06 1.89 -8.01
C TRP A 15 -1.86 2.94 -7.24
N ILE A 16 -1.23 4.04 -6.85
CA ILE A 16 -1.83 5.05 -5.96
C ILE A 16 -3.01 5.77 -6.63
N PHE A 17 -2.87 6.14 -7.91
CA PHE A 17 -3.85 6.99 -8.58
C PHE A 17 -4.94 6.22 -9.33
N VAL A 18 -4.70 4.96 -9.70
CA VAL A 18 -5.64 4.20 -10.54
C VAL A 18 -6.08 2.93 -9.84
N VAL A 19 -5.15 2.01 -9.59
CA VAL A 19 -5.50 0.66 -9.11
C VAL A 19 -6.19 0.74 -7.74
N GLU A 20 -5.64 1.52 -6.82
CA GLU A 20 -6.19 1.64 -5.48
C GLU A 20 -7.57 2.30 -5.49
N GLN A 21 -7.76 3.34 -6.31
CA GLN A 21 -9.05 4.01 -6.47
C GLN A 21 -10.11 3.07 -7.05
N LEU A 22 -9.73 2.25 -8.03
CA LEU A 22 -10.60 1.21 -8.57
C LEU A 22 -10.93 0.14 -7.53
N LEU A 23 -9.96 -0.30 -6.71
CA LEU A 23 -10.20 -1.26 -5.64
C LEU A 23 -11.17 -0.71 -4.60
N VAL A 24 -11.02 0.55 -4.19
CA VAL A 24 -11.93 1.20 -3.23
C VAL A 24 -13.33 1.35 -3.82
N ALA A 25 -13.43 1.77 -5.10
CA ALA A 25 -14.71 1.98 -5.77
C ALA A 25 -15.48 0.67 -5.99
N LEU A 26 -14.79 -0.38 -6.45
CA LEU A 26 -15.41 -1.65 -6.82
C LEU A 26 -15.53 -2.63 -5.63
N LEU A 27 -14.53 -2.65 -4.74
CA LEU A 27 -14.44 -3.52 -3.57
C LEU A 27 -14.16 -2.70 -2.28
N PRO A 28 -15.11 -1.87 -1.83
CA PRO A 28 -14.91 -0.98 -0.68
C PRO A 28 -14.57 -1.69 0.64
N ALA A 29 -14.94 -2.97 0.80
CA ALA A 29 -14.54 -3.76 1.97
C ALA A 29 -13.02 -4.02 2.03
N VAL A 30 -12.34 -3.99 0.89
CA VAL A 30 -10.89 -4.18 0.78
C VAL A 30 -10.16 -2.84 0.91
N GLY A 31 -10.82 -1.72 0.58
CA GLY A 31 -10.24 -0.37 0.59
C GLY A 31 -9.56 0.00 1.91
N ARG A 32 -10.11 -0.40 3.06
CA ARG A 32 -9.50 -0.12 4.37
C ARG A 32 -8.14 -0.81 4.59
N TRP A 33 -7.90 -1.94 3.92
CA TRP A 33 -6.68 -2.73 4.05
C TRP A 33 -5.58 -2.30 3.09
N THR A 34 -5.86 -1.39 2.15
CA THR A 34 -4.83 -0.89 1.23
C THR A 34 -3.83 0.01 1.97
N PRO A 35 -2.63 0.26 1.41
CA PRO A 35 -1.69 1.22 1.99
C PRO A 35 -2.29 2.62 2.18
N GLY A 36 -3.08 3.11 1.22
CA GLY A 36 -3.79 4.39 1.39
C GLY A 36 -4.90 4.33 2.44
N GLY A 37 -5.65 3.23 2.53
CA GLY A 37 -6.67 3.04 3.58
C GLY A 37 -6.06 3.01 4.98
N ALA A 38 -4.95 2.30 5.15
CA ALA A 38 -4.22 2.20 6.40
C ALA A 38 -3.58 3.54 6.82
N SER A 39 -3.01 4.29 5.88
CA SER A 39 -2.51 5.65 6.15
C SER A 39 -3.63 6.60 6.55
N SER A 40 -4.79 6.49 5.89
CA SER A 40 -5.98 7.28 6.22
C SER A 40 -6.55 6.97 7.60
N ALA A 41 -6.48 5.71 8.04
CA ALA A 41 -6.83 5.29 9.39
C ALA A 41 -5.91 5.92 10.45
N VAL A 42 -4.60 5.97 10.19
CA VAL A 42 -3.63 6.58 11.11
C VAL A 42 -3.82 8.10 11.19
N LEU A 43 -4.02 8.74 10.03
CA LEU A 43 -4.22 10.18 9.92
C LEU A 43 -5.63 10.64 10.35
N GLN A 44 -6.51 9.70 10.66
CA GLN A 44 -7.91 9.96 11.04
C GLN A 44 -8.64 10.83 10.01
N LEU A 45 -8.36 10.59 8.72
CA LEU A 45 -8.92 11.37 7.61
C LEU A 45 -10.44 11.11 7.39
N GLY A 46 -11.03 10.13 8.07
CA GLY A 46 -12.47 9.88 8.08
C GLY A 46 -13.06 9.60 6.69
N ASP A 47 -14.25 10.16 6.42
CA ASP A 47 -14.98 10.02 5.15
C ASP A 47 -14.27 10.64 3.93
N LEU A 48 -13.29 11.53 4.14
CA LEU A 48 -12.51 12.12 3.05
C LEU A 48 -11.65 11.08 2.32
N ALA A 49 -11.40 9.93 2.95
CA ALA A 49 -10.50 8.90 2.45
C ALA A 49 -11.13 7.51 2.28
N SER A 50 -12.41 7.33 2.62
CA SER A 50 -13.12 6.07 2.35
C SER A 50 -14.56 6.31 1.95
N THR A 51 -15.06 5.53 0.98
CA THR A 51 -16.41 5.70 0.41
C THR A 51 -17.55 5.43 1.40
N ARG A 52 -17.29 4.86 2.59
CA ARG A 52 -18.33 4.51 3.58
C ARG A 52 -17.94 4.72 5.05
N GLY A 53 -16.87 5.46 5.33
CA GLY A 53 -16.42 5.75 6.71
C GLY A 53 -15.84 4.58 7.51
N ASP A 54 -15.77 3.37 6.95
CA ASP A 54 -15.34 2.15 7.66
C ASP A 54 -13.82 1.96 7.60
N LEU A 55 -13.09 2.83 8.31
CA LEU A 55 -11.64 2.78 8.47
C LEU A 55 -11.23 1.85 9.61
N LEU A 56 -10.00 1.32 9.55
CA LEU A 56 -9.42 0.62 10.70
C LEU A 56 -9.24 1.58 11.89
N PRO A 57 -9.22 1.06 13.14
CA PRO A 57 -8.73 1.84 14.26
C PRO A 57 -7.27 2.24 14.02
N VAL A 58 -6.86 3.39 14.57
CA VAL A 58 -5.52 3.99 14.38
C VAL A 58 -4.39 2.98 14.59
N TRP A 59 -4.45 2.20 15.67
CA TRP A 59 -3.44 1.19 15.98
C TRP A 59 -3.42 0.05 14.94
N GLY A 60 -4.58 -0.32 14.41
CA GLY A 60 -4.72 -1.33 13.36
C GLY A 60 -4.13 -0.85 12.04
N GLY A 61 -4.39 0.40 11.67
CA GLY A 61 -3.75 1.04 10.51
C GLY A 61 -2.23 1.12 10.65
N ALA A 62 -1.74 1.54 11.82
CA ALA A 62 -0.30 1.63 12.09
C ALA A 62 0.40 0.26 12.02
N LEU A 63 -0.16 -0.77 12.65
CA LEU A 63 0.38 -2.14 12.57
C LEU A 63 0.39 -2.66 11.14
N LEU A 64 -0.67 -2.40 10.37
CA LEU A 64 -0.76 -2.85 9.00
C LEU A 64 0.31 -2.19 8.12
N LEU A 65 0.57 -0.89 8.30
CA LEU A 65 1.65 -0.20 7.60
C LEU A 65 3.03 -0.75 7.96
N VAL A 66 3.28 -1.05 9.25
CA VAL A 66 4.51 -1.71 9.68
C VAL A 66 4.65 -3.08 9.02
N ALA A 67 3.58 -3.86 8.98
CA ALA A 67 3.59 -5.17 8.31
C ALA A 67 3.92 -5.03 6.81
N TYR A 68 3.32 -4.06 6.12
CA TYR A 68 3.65 -3.78 4.71
C TYR A 68 5.12 -3.39 4.53
N ALA A 69 5.65 -2.50 5.37
CA ALA A 69 7.05 -2.10 5.32
C ALA A 69 7.98 -3.30 5.50
N VAL A 70 7.74 -4.13 6.53
CA VAL A 70 8.53 -5.34 6.80
C VAL A 70 8.49 -6.30 5.60
N VAL A 71 7.29 -6.61 5.08
CA VAL A 71 7.15 -7.52 3.94
C VAL A 71 7.88 -6.99 2.71
N LEU A 72 7.69 -5.72 2.37
CA LEU A 72 8.34 -5.10 1.20
C LEU A 72 9.86 -5.04 1.37
N SER A 73 10.36 -4.70 2.56
CA SER A 73 11.79 -4.69 2.86
C SER A 73 12.41 -6.09 2.76
N VAL A 74 11.75 -7.11 3.31
CA VAL A 74 12.21 -8.50 3.21
C VAL A 74 12.24 -8.97 1.75
N LEU A 75 11.17 -8.70 0.99
CA LEU A 75 11.14 -9.02 -0.44
C LEU A 75 12.26 -8.29 -1.20
N ALA A 76 12.44 -7.00 -0.95
CA ALA A 76 13.51 -6.22 -1.56
C ALA A 76 14.89 -6.82 -1.24
N ALA A 77 15.18 -7.12 0.02
CA ALA A 77 16.45 -7.71 0.45
C ALA A 77 16.70 -9.08 -0.20
N GLN A 78 15.69 -9.95 -0.25
CA GLN A 78 15.79 -11.25 -0.93
C GLN A 78 16.09 -11.12 -2.42
N PHE A 79 15.41 -10.20 -3.11
CA PHE A 79 15.66 -9.96 -4.54
C PHE A 79 17.00 -9.29 -4.82
N THR A 80 17.54 -8.50 -3.88
CA THR A 80 18.88 -7.92 -3.99
C THR A 80 19.95 -8.99 -3.76
N LEU A 81 19.91 -9.69 -2.62
CA LEU A 81 20.92 -10.68 -2.23
C LEU A 81 21.04 -11.84 -3.23
N ARG A 82 19.91 -12.31 -3.79
CA ARG A 82 19.92 -13.36 -4.82
C ARG A 82 20.55 -12.92 -6.13
N ARG A 83 20.66 -11.61 -6.39
CA ARG A 83 21.25 -11.06 -7.62
C ARG A 83 22.73 -10.77 -7.49
N ASP A 84 23.26 -10.60 -6.29
CA ASP A 84 24.70 -10.40 -6.09
C ASP A 84 25.51 -11.71 -6.23
N LEU A 85 24.85 -12.87 -6.23
CA LEU A 85 25.48 -14.19 -6.28
C LEU A 85 25.54 -14.82 -7.68
N THR A 86 25.07 -14.14 -8.74
CA THR A 86 25.09 -14.61 -10.14
C THR A 86 25.71 -13.57 -11.05
#